data_AF-A0A6N9GKD8-F1
#
_entry.id   AF-A0A6N9GKD8-F1
#
_cell.length_a   1.000
_cell.length_b   1.000
_cell.length_c   1.000
_cell.angle_alpha   90.00
_cell.angle_beta   90.00
_cell.angle_gamma   90.00
#
_symmetry.space_group_name_H-M   'P 1'
#
loop_
_entity.id
_entity.type
_entity.pdbx_description
1 polymer ?
#
loop_
_entity_poly.entity_id
_entity_poly.type
_entity_poly.pdbx_seq_one_letter_code
_entity_poly.pdbx_strand_id
1 'polypeptide(L)'
;MDRIRRKSRGSVDASKGFRRQYVSFFGLGCWSRNLKVPGHLRMVSRTFHVLYVPDGLIAGCIDALRLLANPTEKHRAHITVRGPYSRRRNDFGANSRLIEGSQINILGAGNFFEFGQNTVFLQCGSPKLQDVWDKPDYGFNPHITLYDGPSREFANRLWDVVSRRSYGVSFVAGPLTQLVSSRRNQGAMNLHASLDSRLLKETTGLDLDGVTIDSLAWDLRLQAIDKLCEYLSTMESGLGSSRSRRRARAATELEIQEVDPSSPLLVAIKTLAKKNSATLGFLPEGAFDAYAERGWILAAVADGDVAGFVVYRVSNMRAVLVHLCTEETHRGQGIAKRLFRSVVERTSQLRGILANTRRDFPAHTMWPRLGFAAIGEKPGRGARPSVLTRWWYEHPHPTLFSNPTLHTSAQSPIEVAIDLNIFYDLVTSSSRKGAEESRSLQNDWLIDEIQLCVTGELFNEITRLASPEVRQGQRDLAHEFTRISGPVEVFDSCYTKLSSIMGLAKNDRESSDLRHLAHTAAAEVEFFVTRDEKILKFRKEIENETGVIAMRPADLLIEIDEVRNLAS
;
A
#
# COMPACT_ATOMS: atom_id res chain seq x y z
N MET A 1 69.92 -27.48 -27.66
CA MET A 1 69.07 -26.44 -28.27
C MET A 1 68.43 -25.69 -27.11
N ASP A 2 69.22 -24.84 -26.46
CA ASP A 2 69.29 -23.38 -26.72
C ASP A 2 67.97 -22.67 -26.34
N ARG A 3 67.93 -21.63 -25.51
CA ARG A 3 68.92 -20.88 -24.72
C ARG A 3 68.10 -19.85 -23.90
N ILE A 4 68.52 -19.61 -22.64
CA ILE A 4 68.72 -18.27 -22.03
C ILE A 4 67.46 -17.49 -21.54
N ARG A 5 67.24 -17.42 -20.20
CA ARG A 5 67.62 -16.36 -19.21
C ARG A 5 66.64 -15.15 -19.22
N ARG A 6 66.28 -14.46 -18.13
CA ARG A 6 66.74 -14.27 -16.73
C ARG A 6 65.57 -13.56 -15.99
N LYS A 7 65.20 -13.94 -14.76
CA LYS A 7 65.54 -13.28 -13.45
C LYS A 7 65.28 -11.76 -13.39
N SER A 8 64.78 -11.11 -12.33
CA SER A 8 64.24 -11.45 -10.99
C SER A 8 64.27 -10.16 -10.13
N ARG A 9 63.43 -10.09 -9.07
CA ARG A 9 63.53 -9.23 -7.84
C ARG A 9 63.03 -7.78 -7.97
N GLY A 10 62.43 -7.14 -6.96
CA GLY A 10 62.18 -7.46 -5.53
C GLY A 10 60.94 -6.68 -5.02
N SER A 11 60.25 -7.15 -3.98
CA SER A 11 60.36 -6.74 -2.55
C SER A 11 59.93 -5.28 -2.28
N VAL A 12 59.20 -4.87 -1.25
CA VAL A 12 58.68 -5.45 0.00
C VAL A 12 57.80 -4.34 0.64
N ASP A 13 56.81 -4.75 1.42
CA ASP A 13 56.11 -4.09 2.55
C ASP A 13 55.23 -2.82 2.47
N ALA A 14 54.05 -3.04 3.04
CA ALA A 14 53.39 -2.33 4.15
C ALA A 14 53.13 -0.82 4.09
N SER A 15 51.82 -0.51 4.15
CA SER A 15 51.14 0.08 5.32
C SER A 15 50.17 1.21 4.94
N LYS A 16 48.97 1.14 5.55
CA LYS A 16 48.02 2.25 5.82
C LYS A 16 47.41 2.91 4.56
N GLY A 17 46.13 3.23 4.46
CA GLY A 17 45.03 3.33 5.40
C GLY A 17 44.00 4.27 4.76
N PHE A 18 42.72 4.00 4.98
CA PHE A 18 41.58 4.95 5.03
C PHE A 18 41.68 6.27 4.23
N ARG A 19 40.78 6.47 3.27
CA ARG A 19 39.67 7.45 3.38
C ARG A 19 38.76 7.50 2.15
N ARG A 20 37.46 7.63 2.46
CA ARG A 20 36.32 8.06 1.66
C ARG A 20 36.66 9.12 0.60
N GLN A 21 35.97 9.05 -0.56
CA GLN A 21 35.05 10.11 -0.98
C GLN A 21 34.16 9.66 -2.15
N TYR A 22 32.86 9.55 -1.86
CA TYR A 22 31.79 9.71 -2.84
C TYR A 22 31.91 11.13 -3.43
N VAL A 23 31.94 11.25 -4.75
CA VAL A 23 31.75 12.53 -5.44
C VAL A 23 30.57 12.40 -6.39
N SER A 24 29.53 13.14 -6.01
CA SER A 24 28.32 13.51 -6.74
C SER A 24 28.62 14.14 -8.10
N PHE A 25 27.85 13.80 -9.13
CA PHE A 25 27.80 14.54 -10.38
C PHE A 25 26.41 15.17 -10.58
N PHE A 26 26.33 16.47 -10.32
CA PHE A 26 25.37 17.41 -10.92
C PHE A 26 26.17 18.58 -11.49
N GLY A 27 25.77 19.10 -12.65
CA GLY A 27 26.16 20.44 -13.12
C GLY A 27 26.83 20.50 -14.50
N LEU A 28 26.08 21.02 -15.47
CA LEU A 28 26.50 21.37 -16.84
C LEU A 28 27.46 22.58 -16.87
N GLY A 29 28.44 22.60 -17.79
CA GLY A 29 29.12 23.87 -18.15
C GLY A 29 30.48 23.77 -18.88
N CYS A 30 30.43 23.62 -20.22
CA CYS A 30 31.33 24.15 -21.26
C CYS A 30 32.84 24.38 -20.98
N TRP A 31 33.73 23.60 -21.61
CA TRP A 31 35.04 24.10 -22.10
C TRP A 31 35.30 23.55 -23.51
N SER A 32 35.56 24.46 -24.44
CA SER A 32 36.06 24.16 -25.79
C SER A 32 37.57 24.35 -25.83
N ARG A 33 38.31 23.37 -26.37
CA ARG A 33 39.24 23.53 -27.51
C ARG A 33 40.14 22.29 -27.70
N ASN A 34 40.04 21.78 -28.93
CA ASN A 34 41.08 21.20 -29.79
C ASN A 34 41.48 19.71 -29.72
N LEU A 35 40.89 19.00 -30.69
CA LEU A 35 41.53 18.15 -31.72
C LEU A 35 41.86 16.69 -31.38
N LYS A 36 40.95 15.77 -31.74
CA LYS A 36 40.89 15.10 -33.08
C LYS A 36 39.60 14.27 -33.20
N VAL A 37 38.88 14.43 -34.30
CA VAL A 37 37.65 13.69 -34.68
C VAL A 37 38.07 12.55 -35.63
N PRO A 38 37.57 11.31 -35.49
CA PRO A 38 36.38 10.90 -36.24
C PRO A 38 35.41 9.99 -35.48
N GLY A 39 34.10 10.27 -35.65
CA GLY A 39 33.01 9.40 -35.23
C GLY A 39 31.78 10.21 -34.81
N HIS A 40 30.80 10.36 -35.71
CA HIS A 40 29.52 11.00 -35.43
C HIS A 40 28.86 10.44 -34.15
N LEU A 41 28.90 11.21 -33.06
CA LEU A 41 28.04 11.01 -31.90
C LEU A 41 26.59 11.29 -32.34
N ARG A 42 25.87 10.24 -32.73
CA ARG A 42 24.42 10.28 -32.94
C ARG A 42 23.76 10.71 -31.62
N MET A 43 23.24 11.94 -31.58
CA MET A 43 22.29 12.36 -30.56
C MET A 43 21.07 11.44 -30.62
N VAL A 44 20.89 10.59 -29.62
CA VAL A 44 19.74 9.69 -29.55
C VAL A 44 18.57 10.47 -28.96
N SER A 45 17.66 10.95 -29.81
CA SER A 45 16.37 11.44 -29.36
C SER A 45 15.62 10.31 -28.65
N ARG A 46 15.12 10.57 -27.44
CA ARG A 46 14.25 9.62 -26.73
C ARG A 46 12.80 9.99 -26.96
N THR A 47 11.99 8.99 -27.27
CA THR A 47 10.56 9.15 -27.48
C THR A 47 9.80 8.53 -26.32
N PHE A 48 8.82 9.25 -25.82
CA PHE A 48 7.87 8.81 -24.81
C PHE A 48 6.47 8.78 -25.42
N HIS A 49 5.61 7.90 -24.92
CA HIS A 49 4.19 7.97 -25.21
C HIS A 49 3.49 8.53 -23.98
N VAL A 50 2.72 9.59 -24.19
CA VAL A 50 2.08 10.36 -23.13
C VAL A 50 0.59 10.48 -23.38
N LEU A 51 -0.16 10.64 -22.30
CA LEU A 51 -1.58 10.95 -22.31
C LEU A 51 -1.78 12.36 -21.75
N TYR A 52 -2.26 13.28 -22.58
CA TYR A 52 -2.62 14.62 -22.14
C TYR A 52 -4.00 14.64 -21.48
N VAL A 53 -4.20 15.58 -20.57
CA VAL A 53 -5.55 15.92 -20.10
C VAL A 53 -6.26 16.66 -21.25
N PRO A 54 -7.45 16.21 -21.69
CA PRO A 54 -8.18 16.87 -22.77
C PRO A 54 -8.53 18.32 -22.43
N ASP A 55 -8.58 19.18 -23.45
CA ASP A 55 -8.91 20.60 -23.28
C ASP A 55 -10.24 20.82 -22.57
N GLY A 56 -10.25 21.79 -21.66
CA GLY A 56 -11.38 22.07 -20.77
C GLY A 56 -10.92 22.59 -19.43
N LEU A 57 -11.86 22.79 -18.51
CA LEU A 57 -11.59 23.37 -17.18
C LEU A 57 -10.57 22.56 -16.38
N ILE A 58 -10.66 21.22 -16.41
CA ILE A 58 -9.74 20.33 -15.68
C ILE A 58 -8.31 20.50 -16.22
N ALA A 59 -8.12 20.50 -17.54
CA ALA A 59 -6.80 20.73 -18.13
C ALA A 59 -6.26 22.12 -17.80
N GLY A 60 -7.09 23.17 -17.90
CA GLY A 60 -6.70 24.54 -17.54
C GLY A 60 -6.22 24.65 -16.10
N CYS A 61 -6.92 24.01 -15.15
CA CYS A 61 -6.51 23.98 -13.75
C CYS A 61 -5.19 23.22 -13.53
N ILE A 62 -5.04 22.04 -14.13
CA ILE A 62 -3.83 21.21 -13.91
C ILE A 62 -2.61 21.84 -14.60
N ASP A 63 -2.78 22.41 -15.79
CA ASP A 63 -1.74 23.17 -16.50
C ASP A 63 -1.32 24.40 -15.66
N ALA A 64 -2.28 25.14 -15.10
CA ALA A 64 -1.99 26.25 -14.19
C ALA A 64 -1.26 25.80 -12.92
N LEU A 65 -1.68 24.71 -12.28
CA LEU A 65 -1.00 24.13 -11.12
C LEU A 65 0.45 23.75 -11.44
N ARG A 66 0.67 23.09 -12.58
CA ARG A 66 2.00 22.69 -13.04
C ARG A 66 2.91 23.89 -13.28
N LEU A 67 2.40 24.95 -13.91
CA LEU A 67 3.18 26.15 -14.17
C LEU A 67 3.46 26.96 -12.91
N LEU A 68 2.47 27.15 -12.03
CA LEU A 68 2.67 27.83 -10.75
C LEU A 68 3.68 27.08 -9.87
N ALA A 69 3.70 25.75 -9.92
CA ALA A 69 4.66 24.94 -9.21
C ALA A 69 6.06 25.02 -9.87
N ASN A 70 6.14 24.89 -11.19
CA ASN A 70 7.38 24.91 -11.96
C ASN A 70 7.32 25.87 -13.18
N PRO A 71 7.59 27.17 -13.01
CA PRO A 71 7.44 28.17 -14.08
C PRO A 71 8.34 27.93 -15.29
N THR A 72 9.43 27.18 -15.11
CA THR A 72 10.35 26.83 -16.21
C THR A 72 9.84 25.70 -17.11
N GLU A 73 8.75 25.05 -16.73
CA GLU A 73 8.16 23.95 -17.48
C GLU A 73 7.43 24.44 -18.73
N LYS A 74 7.61 23.73 -19.84
CA LYS A 74 7.10 24.14 -21.16
C LYS A 74 6.04 23.18 -21.69
N HIS A 75 6.01 21.96 -21.16
CA HIS A 75 5.07 20.93 -21.57
C HIS A 75 3.80 20.95 -20.71
N ARG A 76 2.66 20.85 -21.38
CA ARG A 76 1.35 20.64 -20.75
C ARG A 76 1.37 19.43 -19.84
N ALA A 77 0.50 19.43 -18.84
CA ALA A 77 0.31 18.34 -17.92
C ALA A 77 -0.07 17.05 -18.66
N HIS A 78 0.66 15.97 -18.37
CA HIS A 78 0.48 14.69 -19.03
C HIS A 78 0.90 13.54 -18.13
N ILE A 79 0.34 12.36 -18.40
CA ILE A 79 0.79 11.08 -17.84
C ILE A 79 1.76 10.46 -18.84
N THR A 80 3.01 10.23 -18.45
CA THR A 80 3.91 9.41 -19.26
C THR A 80 3.57 7.95 -19.03
N VAL A 81 3.12 7.23 -20.05
CA VAL A 81 2.71 5.82 -19.96
C VAL A 81 3.78 4.86 -20.48
N ARG A 82 4.61 5.31 -21.44
CA ARG A 82 5.63 4.45 -22.05
C ARG A 82 6.92 5.18 -22.41
N GLY A 83 8.02 4.44 -22.42
CA GLY A 83 9.35 4.92 -22.78
C GLY A 83 10.27 5.07 -21.57
N PRO A 84 11.50 5.57 -21.77
CA PRO A 84 12.03 6.12 -23.01
C PRO A 84 12.36 5.07 -24.08
N TYR A 85 12.04 5.35 -25.35
CA TYR A 85 12.44 4.52 -26.49
C TYR A 85 13.51 5.22 -27.34
N SER A 86 14.54 4.47 -27.74
CA SER A 86 15.61 4.93 -28.64
C SER A 86 15.24 4.87 -30.13
N ARG A 87 14.15 4.15 -30.46
CA ARG A 87 13.59 4.02 -31.81
C ARG A 87 12.06 4.10 -31.75
N ARG A 88 11.44 4.57 -32.83
CA ARG A 88 9.97 4.59 -32.95
C ARG A 88 9.43 3.16 -32.93
N ARG A 89 8.38 2.90 -32.15
CA ARG A 89 7.70 1.61 -32.11
C ARG A 89 6.45 1.62 -32.98
N ASN A 90 6.15 0.48 -33.62
CA ASN A 90 5.01 0.31 -34.52
C ASN A 90 3.70 -0.02 -33.77
N ASP A 91 3.76 -0.30 -32.47
CA ASP A 91 2.61 -0.64 -31.63
C ASP A 91 1.86 0.59 -31.10
N PHE A 92 2.34 1.81 -31.36
CA PHE A 92 1.74 3.07 -30.88
C PHE A 92 0.23 3.17 -31.15
N GLY A 93 -0.21 2.87 -32.38
CA GLY A 93 -1.63 2.98 -32.75
C GLY A 93 -2.52 1.94 -32.07
N ALA A 94 -2.02 0.72 -31.85
CA ALA A 94 -2.77 -0.30 -31.11
C ALA A 94 -2.95 0.09 -29.65
N ASN A 95 -1.90 0.62 -29.03
CA ASN A 95 -1.93 1.08 -27.63
C ASN A 95 -2.82 2.30 -27.45
N SER A 96 -2.85 3.24 -28.41
CA SER A 96 -3.78 4.38 -28.36
C SER A 96 -5.23 3.91 -28.28
N ARG A 97 -5.62 2.93 -29.11
CA ARG A 97 -6.99 2.38 -29.13
C ARG A 97 -7.38 1.64 -27.85
N LEU A 98 -6.42 1.16 -27.05
CA LEU A 98 -6.72 0.46 -25.79
C LEU A 98 -7.11 1.42 -24.66
N ILE A 99 -6.59 2.65 -24.69
CA ILE A 99 -6.78 3.64 -23.63
C ILE A 99 -7.75 4.75 -24.02
N GLU A 100 -7.83 5.10 -25.30
CA GLU A 100 -8.72 6.15 -25.80
C GLU A 100 -10.19 5.85 -25.44
N GLY A 101 -10.88 6.86 -24.91
CA GLY A 101 -12.25 6.73 -24.43
C GLY A 101 -12.37 6.16 -23.00
N SER A 102 -11.28 5.68 -22.39
CA SER A 102 -11.31 5.21 -21.00
C SER A 102 -11.34 6.37 -20.01
N GLN A 103 -11.99 6.17 -18.86
CA GLN A 103 -11.98 7.15 -17.79
C GLN A 103 -10.66 7.08 -17.01
N ILE A 104 -10.02 8.24 -16.83
CA ILE A 104 -8.85 8.45 -15.98
C ILE A 104 -9.28 9.28 -14.77
N ASN A 105 -9.00 8.78 -13.58
CA ASN A 105 -9.31 9.45 -12.32
C ASN A 105 -8.05 10.10 -11.74
N ILE A 106 -8.17 11.31 -11.20
CA ILE A 106 -7.13 11.97 -10.40
C ILE A 106 -7.52 11.79 -8.93
N LEU A 107 -6.73 10.98 -8.23
CA LEU A 107 -7.09 10.46 -6.91
C LEU A 107 -6.66 11.42 -5.79
N GLY A 108 -5.43 11.92 -5.88
CA GLY A 108 -4.81 12.74 -4.83
C GLY A 108 -3.39 13.14 -5.21
N ALA A 109 -2.62 13.61 -4.23
CA ALA A 109 -1.23 13.98 -4.41
C ALA A 109 -0.28 12.83 -4.03
N GLY A 110 0.89 12.80 -4.66
CA GLY A 110 2.03 11.99 -4.23
C GLY A 110 3.35 12.74 -4.39
N ASN A 111 4.43 12.16 -3.88
CA ASN A 111 5.77 12.72 -3.99
C ASN A 111 6.83 11.60 -4.14
N PHE A 112 8.06 11.97 -4.51
CA PHE A 112 9.22 11.06 -4.56
C PHE A 112 10.32 11.45 -3.57
N PHE A 113 9.95 12.03 -2.43
CA PHE A 113 10.90 12.60 -1.48
C PHE A 113 11.84 11.56 -0.88
N GLU A 114 11.33 10.37 -0.62
CA GLU A 114 12.06 9.21 -0.08
C GLU A 114 13.14 8.69 -1.05
N PHE A 115 13.02 8.98 -2.35
CA PHE A 115 14.00 8.61 -3.37
C PHE A 115 15.05 9.72 -3.63
N GLY A 116 15.14 10.70 -2.73
CA GLY A 116 16.04 11.85 -2.88
C GLY A 116 15.61 12.84 -3.97
N GLN A 117 14.46 12.64 -4.61
CA GLN A 117 13.92 13.55 -5.62
C GLN A 117 13.03 14.61 -4.96
N ASN A 118 12.95 15.79 -5.57
CA ASN A 118 12.08 16.87 -5.09
C ASN A 118 10.72 16.85 -5.78
N THR A 119 10.31 15.71 -6.33
CA THR A 119 9.15 15.64 -7.22
C THR A 119 7.84 15.62 -6.45
N VAL A 120 6.87 16.45 -6.86
CA VAL A 120 5.47 16.43 -6.40
C VAL A 120 4.57 16.21 -7.60
N PHE A 121 3.57 15.34 -7.46
CA PHE A 121 2.71 14.92 -8.57
C PHE A 121 1.27 14.65 -8.13
N LEU A 122 0.36 14.61 -9.10
CA LEU A 122 -1.01 14.13 -8.93
C LEU A 122 -1.08 12.65 -9.32
N GLN A 123 -1.56 11.81 -8.41
CA GLN A 123 -1.78 10.38 -8.64
C GLN A 123 -2.98 10.18 -9.57
N CYS A 124 -2.77 9.40 -10.63
CA CYS A 124 -3.83 9.03 -11.56
C CYS A 124 -4.18 7.54 -11.42
N GLY A 125 -5.37 7.16 -11.86
CA GLY A 125 -5.81 5.76 -11.84
C GLY A 125 -6.81 5.46 -12.95
N SER A 126 -6.66 4.30 -13.56
CA SER A 126 -7.63 3.71 -14.49
C SER A 126 -7.31 2.22 -14.67
N PRO A 127 -8.32 1.34 -14.74
CA PRO A 127 -8.09 -0.08 -15.05
C PRO A 127 -7.31 -0.28 -16.36
N LYS A 128 -7.49 0.62 -17.34
CA LYS A 128 -6.87 0.53 -18.67
C LYS A 128 -5.44 1.08 -18.75
N LEU A 129 -4.97 1.81 -17.74
CA LEU A 129 -3.60 2.33 -17.76
C LEU A 129 -2.55 1.22 -17.68
N GLN A 130 -2.86 0.10 -17.02
CA GLN A 130 -1.97 -1.05 -16.93
C GLN A 130 -1.75 -1.70 -18.31
N ASP A 131 -2.81 -1.80 -19.12
CA ASP A 131 -2.76 -2.38 -20.47
C ASP A 131 -1.78 -1.65 -21.40
N VAL A 132 -1.52 -0.37 -21.14
CA VAL A 132 -0.65 0.48 -21.97
C VAL A 132 0.66 0.86 -21.28
N TRP A 133 0.91 0.42 -20.05
CA TRP A 133 2.11 0.78 -19.28
C TRP A 133 3.35 0.01 -19.74
N ASP A 134 4.42 0.73 -20.08
CA ASP A 134 5.69 0.13 -20.51
C ASP A 134 6.85 1.08 -20.18
N LYS A 135 7.21 1.08 -18.89
CA LYS A 135 8.40 1.76 -18.35
C LYS A 135 9.32 0.71 -17.71
N PRO A 136 10.40 0.29 -18.38
CA PRO A 136 11.24 -0.81 -17.89
C PRO A 136 11.95 -0.47 -16.57
N ASP A 137 12.22 0.81 -16.32
CA ASP A 137 12.99 1.27 -15.17
C ASP A 137 12.11 1.77 -14.00
N TYR A 138 10.77 1.72 -14.12
CA TYR A 138 9.83 2.28 -13.14
C TYR A 138 8.61 1.39 -12.93
N GLY A 139 8.25 1.12 -11.67
CA GLY A 139 7.02 0.41 -11.30
C GLY A 139 5.75 1.11 -11.79
N PHE A 140 4.60 0.42 -11.71
CA PHE A 140 3.31 0.99 -12.12
C PHE A 140 2.89 2.12 -11.16
N ASN A 141 3.16 3.35 -11.57
CA ASN A 141 2.78 4.55 -10.84
C ASN A 141 2.33 5.65 -11.82
N PRO A 142 1.10 5.58 -12.35
CA PRO A 142 0.56 6.61 -13.24
C PRO A 142 0.33 7.92 -12.50
N HIS A 143 0.99 8.98 -12.94
CA HIS A 143 0.91 10.30 -12.31
C HIS A 143 1.11 11.44 -13.32
N ILE A 144 0.68 12.64 -12.93
CA ILE A 144 0.96 13.91 -13.59
C ILE A 144 1.92 14.71 -12.69
N THR A 145 3.15 14.93 -13.14
CA THR A 145 4.12 15.73 -12.39
C THR A 145 3.67 17.19 -12.31
N LEU A 146 3.73 17.80 -11.13
CA LEU A 146 3.51 19.25 -10.94
C LEU A 146 4.85 19.97 -10.78
N TYR A 147 5.74 19.39 -9.99
CA TYR A 147 7.06 19.95 -9.71
C TYR A 147 8.12 18.87 -9.77
N ASP A 148 9.24 19.19 -10.41
CA ASP A 148 10.48 18.42 -10.36
C ASP A 148 11.66 19.38 -10.52
N GLY A 149 11.99 20.08 -9.44
CA GLY A 149 12.95 21.18 -9.45
C GLY A 149 14.02 21.07 -8.37
N PRO A 150 14.96 22.02 -8.29
CA PRO A 150 16.13 21.91 -7.43
C PRO A 150 15.85 22.22 -5.94
N SER A 151 14.72 22.84 -5.61
CA SER A 151 14.43 23.30 -4.24
C SER A 151 13.63 22.27 -3.45
N ARG A 152 14.26 21.62 -2.46
CA ARG A 152 13.59 20.73 -1.51
C ARG A 152 12.59 21.48 -0.63
N GLU A 153 12.96 22.68 -0.18
CA GLU A 153 12.10 23.49 0.67
C GLU A 153 10.79 23.85 -0.03
N PHE A 154 10.86 24.28 -1.29
CA PHE A 154 9.68 24.56 -2.09
C PHE A 154 8.85 23.29 -2.32
N ALA A 155 9.51 22.16 -2.60
CA ALA A 155 8.81 20.88 -2.77
C ALA A 155 8.01 20.48 -1.52
N ASN A 156 8.59 20.60 -0.33
CA ASN A 156 7.91 20.29 0.94
C ASN A 156 6.70 21.21 1.15
N ARG A 157 6.86 22.53 0.96
CA ARG A 157 5.73 23.47 1.10
C ARG A 157 4.64 23.24 0.05
N LEU A 158 5.03 22.89 -1.17
CA LEU A 158 4.08 22.53 -2.23
C LEU A 158 3.31 21.27 -1.87
N TRP A 159 4.01 20.24 -1.37
CA TRP A 159 3.39 19.02 -0.87
C TRP A 159 2.37 19.32 0.23
N ASP A 160 2.72 20.16 1.22
CA ASP A 160 1.84 20.53 2.32
C ASP A 160 0.55 21.21 1.87
N VAL A 161 0.53 21.84 0.69
CA VAL A 161 -0.66 22.48 0.11
C VAL A 161 -1.47 21.49 -0.73
N VAL A 162 -0.81 20.77 -1.63
CA VAL A 162 -1.46 19.89 -2.62
C VAL A 162 -2.02 18.62 -1.94
N SER A 163 -1.40 18.15 -0.85
CA SER A 163 -1.81 16.93 -0.12
C SER A 163 -3.03 17.12 0.80
N ARG A 164 -3.46 18.36 1.06
CA ARG A 164 -4.61 18.66 1.95
C ARG A 164 -5.95 18.18 1.40
N ARG A 165 -6.03 17.91 0.10
CA ARG A 165 -7.29 17.64 -0.60
C ARG A 165 -7.20 16.37 -1.43
N SER A 166 -8.33 15.69 -1.55
CA SER A 166 -8.55 14.70 -2.61
C SER A 166 -9.32 15.39 -3.73
N TYR A 167 -8.92 15.15 -4.99
CA TYR A 167 -9.48 15.90 -6.11
C TYR A 167 -10.70 15.22 -6.72
N GLY A 168 -10.77 13.89 -6.73
CA GLY A 168 -11.94 13.14 -7.21
C GLY A 168 -12.34 13.36 -8.68
N VAL A 169 -11.64 14.24 -9.42
CA VAL A 169 -11.96 14.58 -10.81
C VAL A 169 -11.56 13.46 -11.76
N SER A 170 -12.29 13.34 -12.87
CA SER A 170 -11.96 12.41 -13.93
C SER A 170 -12.02 13.07 -15.31
N PHE A 171 -11.30 12.49 -16.26
CA PHE A 171 -11.37 12.89 -17.66
C PHE A 171 -11.36 11.66 -18.55
N VAL A 172 -11.93 11.81 -19.75
CA VAL A 172 -11.91 10.76 -20.77
C VAL A 172 -10.57 10.84 -21.50
N ALA A 173 -9.81 9.76 -21.50
CA ALA A 173 -8.52 9.68 -22.19
C ALA A 173 -8.67 9.96 -23.69
N GLY A 174 -7.94 10.96 -24.19
CA GLY A 174 -7.73 11.14 -25.63
C GLY A 174 -6.74 10.11 -26.20
N PRO A 175 -6.38 10.24 -27.48
CA PRO A 175 -5.37 9.38 -28.08
C PRO A 175 -4.00 9.60 -27.43
N LEU A 176 -3.18 8.54 -27.40
CA LEU A 176 -1.78 8.67 -27.01
C LEU A 176 -1.05 9.62 -27.96
N THR A 177 -0.11 10.39 -27.42
CA THR A 177 0.74 11.31 -28.19
C THR A 177 2.22 10.96 -28.01
N GLN A 178 3.03 11.13 -29.06
CA GLN A 178 4.48 10.95 -28.96
C GLN A 178 5.15 12.24 -28.48
N LEU A 179 5.82 12.18 -27.33
CA LEU A 179 6.65 13.26 -26.80
C LEU A 179 8.13 12.94 -27.09
N VAL A 180 8.81 13.83 -27.81
CA VAL A 180 10.24 13.65 -28.15
C VAL A 180 11.08 14.60 -27.32
N SER A 181 11.92 14.05 -26.45
CA SER A 181 12.91 14.84 -25.71
C SER A 181 14.10 15.12 -26.63
N SER A 182 14.10 16.27 -27.30
CA SER A 182 15.27 16.78 -28.01
C SER A 182 15.61 18.19 -27.52
N ARG A 183 16.90 18.52 -27.40
CA ARG A 183 17.33 19.90 -27.03
C ARG A 183 16.79 20.97 -27.98
N ARG A 184 16.37 20.60 -29.21
CA ARG A 184 15.77 21.52 -30.19
C ARG A 184 14.28 21.82 -29.94
N ASN A 185 13.57 21.00 -29.16
CA ASN A 185 12.14 21.21 -28.88
C ASN A 185 11.87 22.13 -27.66
N GLN A 186 12.90 22.78 -27.12
CA GLN A 186 12.78 23.74 -26.01
C GLN A 186 12.07 25.06 -26.39
N GLY A 187 11.57 25.21 -27.63
CA GLY A 187 10.83 26.38 -28.10
C GLY A 187 9.30 26.27 -28.04
N ALA A 188 8.74 25.11 -27.71
CA ALA A 188 7.29 24.93 -27.64
C ALA A 188 6.75 25.42 -26.28
N MET A 189 6.32 26.69 -26.21
CA MET A 189 5.66 27.30 -25.03
C MET A 189 4.19 26.86 -24.89
N ASN A 190 3.91 25.57 -25.07
CA ASN A 190 2.54 25.07 -25.15
C ASN A 190 1.80 25.16 -23.81
N LEU A 191 2.54 25.09 -22.69
CA LEU A 191 1.95 25.26 -21.35
C LEU A 191 1.52 26.70 -21.08
N HIS A 192 2.37 27.69 -21.37
CA HIS A 192 2.01 29.10 -21.22
C HIS A 192 0.86 29.50 -22.15
N ALA A 193 0.80 28.91 -23.36
CA ALA A 193 -0.30 29.14 -24.30
C ALA A 193 -1.62 28.47 -23.89
N SER A 194 -1.60 27.46 -23.01
CA SER A 194 -2.80 26.79 -22.48
C SER A 194 -3.39 27.44 -21.22
N LEU A 195 -2.76 28.48 -20.69
CA LEU A 195 -3.28 29.19 -19.51
C LEU A 195 -4.56 29.94 -19.85
N ASP A 196 -5.59 29.70 -19.03
CA ASP A 196 -6.79 30.51 -19.02
C ASP A 196 -6.64 31.59 -17.93
N SER A 197 -6.21 32.80 -18.33
CA SER A 197 -6.06 33.93 -17.41
C SER A 197 -7.37 34.34 -16.74
N ARG A 198 -8.53 34.08 -17.36
CA ARG A 198 -9.83 34.34 -16.76
C ARG A 198 -10.12 33.35 -15.64
N LEU A 199 -9.88 32.06 -15.88
CA LEU A 199 -9.99 31.00 -14.86
C LEU A 199 -9.11 31.31 -13.64
N LEU A 200 -7.86 31.72 -13.89
CA LEU A 200 -6.91 32.09 -12.85
C LEU A 200 -7.38 33.27 -12.03
N LYS A 201 -7.89 34.33 -12.68
CA LYS A 201 -8.40 35.50 -11.99
C LYS A 201 -9.65 35.20 -11.18
N GLU A 202 -10.59 34.43 -11.73
CA GLU A 202 -11.82 34.01 -11.06
C GLU A 202 -11.54 33.10 -9.84
N THR A 203 -10.55 32.22 -9.95
CA THR A 203 -10.22 31.24 -8.89
C THR A 203 -9.30 31.80 -7.82
N THR A 204 -8.23 32.47 -8.24
CA THR A 204 -7.16 32.90 -7.32
C THR A 204 -7.36 34.33 -6.82
N GLY A 205 -8.13 35.14 -7.55
CA GLY A 205 -8.26 36.59 -7.35
C GLY A 205 -7.06 37.40 -7.86
N LEU A 206 -6.07 36.75 -8.50
CA LEU A 206 -4.86 37.37 -9.02
C LEU A 206 -4.91 37.46 -10.54
N ASP A 207 -4.42 38.57 -11.11
CA ASP A 207 -4.24 38.70 -12.56
C ASP A 207 -2.95 37.98 -12.96
N LEU A 208 -3.09 36.71 -13.35
CA LEU A 208 -1.97 35.82 -13.65
C LEU A 208 -1.97 35.41 -15.12
N ASP A 209 -0.79 35.48 -15.70
CA ASP A 209 -0.45 35.05 -17.06
C ASP A 209 0.94 34.40 -17.08
N GLY A 210 1.39 33.96 -18.25
CA GLY A 210 2.67 33.29 -18.38
C GLY A 210 3.90 34.12 -18.00
N VAL A 211 3.81 35.46 -17.98
CA VAL A 211 4.94 36.37 -17.69
C VAL A 211 4.96 36.76 -16.21
N THR A 212 3.79 37.02 -15.65
CA THR A 212 3.61 37.36 -14.23
C THR A 212 3.92 36.17 -13.32
N ILE A 213 3.60 34.94 -13.72
CA ILE A 213 3.92 33.73 -12.94
C ILE A 213 5.45 33.54 -12.77
N ASP A 214 6.25 33.82 -13.80
CA ASP A 214 7.71 33.68 -13.77
C ASP A 214 8.38 34.60 -12.73
N SER A 215 7.76 35.74 -12.45
CA SER A 215 8.27 36.75 -11.51
C SER A 215 7.60 36.70 -10.13
N LEU A 216 6.65 35.77 -9.91
CA LEU A 216 5.85 35.71 -8.69
C LEU A 216 6.61 35.02 -7.54
N ALA A 217 6.61 35.66 -6.36
CA ALA A 217 7.21 35.13 -5.15
C ALA A 217 6.59 33.76 -4.76
N TRP A 218 7.39 32.90 -4.14
CA TRP A 218 7.00 31.51 -3.86
C TRP A 218 5.74 31.41 -2.98
N ASP A 219 5.60 32.27 -1.98
CA ASP A 219 4.45 32.25 -1.07
C ASP A 219 3.14 32.61 -1.80
N LEU A 220 3.19 33.56 -2.74
CA LEU A 220 2.02 33.92 -3.56
C LEU A 220 1.66 32.81 -4.56
N ARG A 221 2.68 32.15 -5.14
CA ARG A 221 2.45 30.95 -5.98
C ARG A 221 1.76 29.85 -5.18
N LEU A 222 2.21 29.57 -3.95
CA LEU A 222 1.60 28.57 -3.07
C LEU A 222 0.15 28.92 -2.69
N GLN A 223 -0.15 30.20 -2.43
CA GLN A 223 -1.53 30.65 -2.17
C GLN A 223 -2.44 30.47 -3.40
N ALA A 224 -1.94 30.79 -4.60
CA ALA A 224 -2.66 30.56 -5.85
C ALA A 224 -2.90 29.06 -6.09
N ILE A 225 -1.89 28.22 -5.82
CA ILE A 225 -1.98 26.76 -5.89
C ILE A 225 -3.04 26.24 -4.92
N ASP A 226 -3.08 26.73 -3.68
CA ASP A 226 -4.06 26.29 -2.68
C ASP A 226 -5.51 26.53 -3.15
N LYS A 227 -5.78 27.73 -3.70
CA LYS A 227 -7.09 28.09 -4.26
C LYS A 227 -7.45 27.26 -5.50
N LEU A 228 -6.48 27.00 -6.39
CA LEU A 228 -6.69 26.13 -7.54
C LEU A 228 -6.94 24.69 -7.12
N CYS A 229 -6.28 24.21 -6.07
CA CYS A 229 -6.52 22.89 -5.51
C CYS A 229 -7.92 22.77 -4.92
N GLU A 230 -8.36 23.80 -4.20
CA GLU A 230 -9.74 23.90 -3.71
C GLU A 230 -10.73 23.85 -4.87
N TYR A 231 -10.57 24.72 -5.87
CA TYR A 231 -11.46 24.75 -7.01
C TYR A 231 -11.47 23.44 -7.81
N LEU A 232 -10.31 22.84 -8.07
CA LEU A 232 -10.19 21.54 -8.72
C LEU A 232 -10.88 20.43 -7.93
N SER A 233 -10.80 20.44 -6.59
CA SER A 233 -11.51 19.49 -5.72
C SER A 233 -13.04 19.67 -5.74
N THR A 234 -13.53 20.80 -6.26
CA THR A 234 -14.98 21.05 -6.44
C THR A 234 -15.47 20.79 -7.87
N MET A 235 -14.59 20.48 -8.83
CA MET A 235 -14.98 20.22 -10.21
C MET A 235 -15.57 18.82 -10.38
N GLU A 236 -16.69 18.69 -11.09
CA GLU A 236 -17.19 17.39 -11.58
C GLU A 236 -17.01 17.26 -13.10
N SER A 237 -16.68 16.04 -13.55
CA SER A 237 -16.47 15.66 -14.95
C SER A 237 -17.76 15.83 -15.76
N GLY A 238 -17.78 16.76 -16.71
CA GLY A 238 -19.00 17.21 -17.39
C GLY A 238 -19.73 16.14 -18.21
N LEU A 239 -21.04 15.98 -17.94
CA LEU A 239 -22.13 15.78 -18.92
C LEU A 239 -23.51 15.93 -18.21
N GLY A 240 -24.26 17.00 -18.52
CA GLY A 240 -25.73 16.96 -18.63
C GLY A 240 -26.67 17.12 -17.41
N SER A 241 -27.18 18.36 -17.26
CA SER A 241 -28.55 18.75 -16.84
C SER A 241 -28.97 18.83 -15.34
N SER A 242 -29.61 19.97 -15.05
CA SER A 242 -30.17 20.45 -13.79
C SER A 242 -31.22 19.57 -13.11
N ARG A 243 -31.77 18.56 -13.79
CA ARG A 243 -32.74 17.61 -13.21
C ARG A 243 -32.07 16.37 -12.61
N SER A 244 -30.79 16.14 -12.95
CA SER A 244 -29.92 15.17 -12.29
C SER A 244 -29.20 15.74 -11.05
N ARG A 245 -29.22 17.08 -10.85
CA ARG A 245 -28.67 17.77 -9.65
C ARG A 245 -29.22 17.26 -8.31
N ARG A 246 -30.35 16.56 -8.32
CA ARG A 246 -30.95 15.95 -7.13
C ARG A 246 -30.69 14.45 -7.00
N ARG A 247 -30.05 13.85 -8.00
CA ARG A 247 -29.83 12.40 -8.14
C ARG A 247 -28.35 12.01 -8.25
N ALA A 248 -27.46 12.96 -8.55
CA ALA A 248 -26.01 12.77 -8.67
C ALA A 248 -25.18 13.44 -7.55
N ARG A 249 -25.80 14.19 -6.61
CA ARG A 249 -25.17 14.67 -5.35
C ARG A 249 -24.94 13.53 -4.34
N ALA A 250 -24.87 12.31 -4.84
CA ALA A 250 -25.06 11.07 -4.14
C ALA A 250 -24.09 10.10 -4.84
N ALA A 251 -22.79 10.34 -4.66
CA ALA A 251 -21.61 9.52 -4.99
C ALA A 251 -20.37 10.42 -4.90
N THR A 252 -19.77 10.67 -3.73
CA THR A 252 -19.09 9.66 -2.91
C THR A 252 -18.85 10.22 -1.51
N GLU A 253 -19.92 10.37 -0.72
CA GLU A 253 -19.77 10.25 0.74
C GLU A 253 -20.25 8.85 1.08
N LEU A 254 -19.33 7.87 1.05
CA LEU A 254 -19.60 6.57 1.66
C LEU A 254 -19.60 6.80 3.17
N GLU A 255 -20.77 6.96 3.75
CA GLU A 255 -20.95 7.20 5.17
C GLU A 255 -21.27 5.88 5.88
N ILE A 256 -20.63 5.66 7.03
CA ILE A 256 -21.00 4.55 7.92
C ILE A 256 -21.99 5.08 8.95
N GLN A 257 -23.24 4.65 8.85
CA GLN A 257 -24.32 5.08 9.74
C GLN A 257 -24.77 3.96 10.66
N GLU A 258 -25.09 4.30 11.91
CA GLU A 258 -25.84 3.41 12.80
C GLU A 258 -27.29 3.31 12.32
N VAL A 259 -27.86 2.11 12.44
CA VAL A 259 -29.21 1.84 11.94
C VAL A 259 -30.11 1.58 13.12
N ASP A 260 -31.04 2.51 13.36
CA ASP A 260 -32.10 2.38 14.35
C ASP A 260 -33.33 1.63 13.78
N PRO A 261 -34.24 1.11 14.63
CA PRO A 261 -35.43 0.38 14.18
C PRO A 261 -36.40 1.18 13.31
N SER A 262 -36.45 2.50 13.50
CA SER A 262 -37.30 3.40 12.72
C SER A 262 -36.63 3.88 11.43
N SER A 263 -35.35 3.59 11.24
CA SER A 263 -34.57 4.00 10.09
C SER A 263 -35.08 3.32 8.80
N PRO A 264 -35.28 4.08 7.69
CA PRO A 264 -35.57 3.49 6.40
C PRO A 264 -34.44 2.57 5.90
N LEU A 265 -33.21 2.75 6.40
CA LEU A 265 -32.06 1.91 6.08
C LEU A 265 -32.25 0.46 6.54
N LEU A 266 -33.00 0.22 7.64
CA LEU A 266 -33.25 -1.13 8.13
C LEU A 266 -34.06 -1.96 7.11
N VAL A 267 -35.02 -1.34 6.43
CA VAL A 267 -35.81 -2.00 5.39
C VAL A 267 -34.94 -2.34 4.17
N ALA A 268 -34.05 -1.43 3.76
CA ALA A 268 -33.09 -1.66 2.69
C ALA A 268 -32.11 -2.79 3.05
N ILE A 269 -31.61 -2.83 4.29
CA ILE A 269 -30.74 -3.89 4.80
C ILE A 269 -31.45 -5.25 4.79
N LYS A 270 -32.69 -5.33 5.29
CA LYS A 270 -33.49 -6.57 5.25
C LYS A 270 -33.66 -7.07 3.81
N THR A 271 -33.88 -6.16 2.86
CA THR A 271 -34.01 -6.48 1.43
C THR A 271 -32.68 -7.00 0.85
N LEU A 272 -31.57 -6.33 1.13
CA LEU A 272 -30.23 -6.74 0.69
C LEU A 272 -29.81 -8.07 1.31
N ALA A 273 -30.15 -8.29 2.59
CA ALA A 273 -29.92 -9.56 3.29
C ALA A 273 -30.74 -10.69 2.67
N LYS A 274 -32.00 -10.46 2.32
CA LYS A 274 -32.84 -11.44 1.64
C LYS A 274 -32.28 -11.81 0.26
N LYS A 275 -31.82 -10.82 -0.52
CA LYS A 275 -31.17 -11.02 -1.82
C LYS A 275 -29.92 -11.90 -1.72
N ASN A 276 -29.15 -11.78 -0.62
CA ASN A 276 -27.92 -12.53 -0.38
C ASN A 276 -28.09 -13.68 0.63
N SER A 277 -29.32 -14.11 0.90
CA SER A 277 -29.63 -15.12 1.93
C SER A 277 -28.97 -16.48 1.69
N ALA A 278 -28.60 -16.80 0.45
CA ALA A 278 -27.87 -18.03 0.11
C ALA A 278 -26.47 -18.11 0.75
N THR A 279 -25.85 -16.97 1.03
CA THR A 279 -24.49 -16.87 1.60
C THR A 279 -24.45 -16.26 3.00
N LEU A 280 -25.62 -15.89 3.54
CA LEU A 280 -25.77 -15.34 4.88
C LEU A 280 -26.36 -16.38 5.84
N GLY A 281 -26.07 -16.21 7.13
CA GLY A 281 -26.66 -17.05 8.16
C GLY A 281 -28.17 -16.82 8.24
N PHE A 282 -28.92 -17.85 8.64
CA PHE A 282 -30.33 -17.66 8.94
C PHE A 282 -30.49 -16.74 10.15
N LEU A 283 -31.28 -15.68 9.99
CA LEU A 283 -31.76 -14.85 11.08
C LEU A 283 -33.29 -14.97 11.17
N PRO A 284 -33.85 -15.25 12.35
CA PRO A 284 -35.29 -15.32 12.52
C PRO A 284 -35.94 -13.94 12.32
N GLU A 285 -37.25 -13.96 12.08
CA GLU A 285 -38.05 -12.75 11.98
C GLU A 285 -37.94 -11.91 13.27
N GLY A 286 -37.84 -10.58 13.13
CA GLY A 286 -37.61 -9.66 14.25
C GLY A 286 -36.15 -9.54 14.74
N ALA A 287 -35.23 -10.41 14.30
CA ALA A 287 -33.83 -10.34 14.76
C ALA A 287 -33.13 -9.05 14.31
N PHE A 288 -33.40 -8.58 13.09
CA PHE A 288 -32.85 -7.33 12.58
C PHE A 288 -33.34 -6.13 13.42
N ASP A 289 -34.62 -6.11 13.79
CA ASP A 289 -35.20 -5.04 14.62
C ASP A 289 -34.55 -5.03 16.01
N ALA A 290 -34.45 -6.21 16.65
CA ALA A 290 -33.83 -6.36 17.96
C ALA A 290 -32.32 -6.04 17.98
N TYR A 291 -31.63 -6.14 16.84
CA TYR A 291 -30.23 -5.72 16.70
C TYR A 291 -30.10 -4.23 16.40
N ALA A 292 -31.02 -3.65 15.62
CA ALA A 292 -31.09 -2.20 15.40
C ALA A 292 -31.34 -1.44 16.72
N GLU A 293 -32.25 -1.94 17.57
CA GLU A 293 -32.52 -1.40 18.92
C GLU A 293 -31.26 -1.30 19.80
N ARG A 294 -30.29 -2.18 19.58
CA ARG A 294 -29.05 -2.28 20.35
C ARG A 294 -27.87 -1.55 19.71
N GLY A 295 -28.07 -0.86 18.58
CA GLY A 295 -26.98 -0.22 17.83
C GLY A 295 -25.99 -1.22 17.21
N TRP A 296 -26.45 -2.45 16.95
CA TRP A 296 -25.61 -3.55 16.47
C TRP A 296 -25.65 -3.75 14.95
N ILE A 297 -26.22 -2.77 14.25
CA ILE A 297 -26.27 -2.73 12.79
C ILE A 297 -25.62 -1.44 12.32
N LEU A 298 -24.63 -1.56 11.43
CA LEU A 298 -24.09 -0.42 10.70
C LEU A 298 -24.37 -0.61 9.21
N ALA A 299 -24.81 0.45 8.56
CA ALA A 299 -24.96 0.52 7.12
C ALA A 299 -23.82 1.35 6.53
N ALA A 300 -23.26 0.88 5.42
CA ALA A 300 -22.46 1.71 4.54
C ALA A 300 -23.42 2.28 3.49
N VAL A 301 -23.65 3.58 3.56
CA VAL A 301 -24.53 4.30 2.66
C VAL A 301 -23.66 4.97 1.61
N ALA A 302 -23.85 4.59 0.36
CA ALA A 302 -23.37 5.35 -0.78
C ALA A 302 -24.62 5.87 -1.48
N ASP A 303 -24.68 7.16 -1.74
CA ASP A 303 -25.67 7.71 -2.67
C ASP A 303 -27.11 7.71 -2.11
N GLY A 304 -27.23 7.65 -0.79
CA GLY A 304 -28.50 7.40 -0.10
C GLY A 304 -28.97 5.95 -0.17
N ASP A 305 -28.25 5.09 -0.89
CA ASP A 305 -28.50 3.66 -1.03
C ASP A 305 -27.56 2.84 -0.13
N VAL A 306 -28.04 1.69 0.33
CA VAL A 306 -27.24 0.79 1.16
C VAL A 306 -26.26 0.01 0.28
N ALA A 307 -25.01 0.47 0.25
CA ALA A 307 -23.90 -0.17 -0.46
C ALA A 307 -23.34 -1.39 0.31
N GLY A 308 -23.63 -1.50 1.60
CA GLY A 308 -23.33 -2.67 2.40
C GLY A 308 -23.82 -2.54 3.83
N PHE A 309 -23.78 -3.62 4.60
CA PHE A 309 -24.10 -3.58 6.01
C PHE A 309 -23.29 -4.60 6.80
N VAL A 310 -23.17 -4.34 8.09
CA VAL A 310 -22.64 -5.28 9.08
C VAL A 310 -23.62 -5.40 10.23
N VAL A 311 -23.88 -6.63 10.64
CA VAL A 311 -24.61 -6.97 11.86
C VAL A 311 -23.64 -7.67 12.77
N TYR A 312 -23.49 -7.14 13.98
CA TYR A 312 -22.68 -7.77 15.02
C TYR A 312 -23.51 -7.98 16.27
N ARG A 313 -22.93 -8.58 17.30
CA ARG A 313 -23.51 -8.60 18.64
C ARG A 313 -22.40 -8.67 19.66
N VAL A 314 -22.62 -8.12 20.83
CA VAL A 314 -21.65 -8.18 21.92
C VAL A 314 -22.12 -9.20 22.95
N SER A 315 -21.24 -10.12 23.34
CA SER A 315 -21.50 -11.09 24.41
C SER A 315 -20.19 -11.64 24.96
N ASN A 316 -20.10 -11.88 26.26
CA ASN A 316 -18.92 -12.48 26.91
C ASN A 316 -17.60 -11.76 26.57
N MET A 317 -17.56 -10.43 26.69
CA MET A 317 -16.37 -9.61 26.40
C MET A 317 -15.80 -9.77 24.98
N ARG A 318 -16.64 -10.14 24.01
CA ARG A 318 -16.28 -10.21 22.60
C ARG A 318 -17.42 -9.78 21.70
N ALA A 319 -17.08 -9.26 20.53
CA ALA A 319 -18.04 -9.07 19.45
C ALA A 319 -18.16 -10.35 18.62
N VAL A 320 -19.34 -10.61 18.07
CA VAL A 320 -19.57 -11.67 17.09
C VAL A 320 -20.14 -11.03 15.84
N LEU A 321 -19.39 -11.08 14.73
CA LEU A 321 -19.90 -10.69 13.42
C LEU A 321 -20.91 -11.74 12.98
N VAL A 322 -22.17 -11.32 12.91
CA VAL A 322 -23.30 -12.13 12.49
C VAL A 322 -23.38 -12.12 10.98
N HIS A 323 -23.46 -10.92 10.37
CA HIS A 323 -23.48 -10.72 8.92
C HIS A 323 -22.51 -9.61 8.53
N LEU A 324 -21.84 -9.80 7.40
CA LEU A 324 -21.09 -8.76 6.70
C LEU A 324 -21.40 -8.92 5.22
N CYS A 325 -22.10 -7.94 4.64
CA CYS A 325 -22.59 -8.03 3.28
C CYS A 325 -22.30 -6.73 2.54
N THR A 326 -21.72 -6.85 1.35
CA THR A 326 -21.56 -5.72 0.41
C THR A 326 -22.45 -5.97 -0.80
N GLU A 327 -23.14 -4.92 -1.22
CA GLU A 327 -23.95 -4.90 -2.43
C GLU A 327 -23.06 -5.25 -3.64
N GLU A 328 -23.61 -5.99 -4.59
CA GLU A 328 -22.82 -6.64 -5.64
C GLU A 328 -22.08 -5.66 -6.55
N THR A 329 -22.72 -4.54 -6.89
CA THR A 329 -22.12 -3.48 -7.71
C THR A 329 -21.03 -2.70 -6.97
N HIS A 330 -20.99 -2.81 -5.64
CA HIS A 330 -20.02 -2.14 -4.78
C HIS A 330 -18.90 -3.05 -4.24
N ARG A 331 -18.81 -4.30 -4.69
CA ARG A 331 -17.75 -5.23 -4.27
C ARG A 331 -16.38 -4.79 -4.79
N GLY A 332 -15.32 -5.08 -4.02
CA GLY A 332 -13.94 -4.73 -4.38
C GLY A 332 -13.55 -3.28 -4.11
N GLN A 333 -14.48 -2.43 -3.65
CA GLN A 333 -14.25 -1.01 -3.37
C GLN A 333 -13.84 -0.73 -1.90
N GLY A 334 -13.54 -1.77 -1.11
CA GLY A 334 -13.13 -1.62 0.29
C GLY A 334 -14.26 -1.37 1.29
N ILE A 335 -15.54 -1.44 0.90
CA ILE A 335 -16.69 -1.23 1.80
C ILE A 335 -16.68 -2.19 2.99
N ALA A 336 -16.45 -3.48 2.74
CA ALA A 336 -16.35 -4.48 3.81
C ALA A 336 -15.24 -4.13 4.82
N LYS A 337 -14.10 -3.62 4.34
CA LYS A 337 -12.98 -3.19 5.19
C LYS A 337 -13.37 -1.98 6.04
N ARG A 338 -14.07 -0.99 5.48
CA ARG A 338 -14.56 0.21 6.21
C ARG A 338 -15.61 -0.13 7.26
N LEU A 339 -16.60 -0.97 6.90
CA LEU A 339 -17.59 -1.49 7.85
C LEU A 339 -16.92 -2.23 9.00
N PHE A 340 -15.98 -3.12 8.69
CA PHE A 340 -15.25 -3.86 9.70
C PHE A 340 -14.43 -2.96 10.62
N ARG A 341 -13.69 -1.98 10.06
CA ARG A 341 -12.94 -1.00 10.84
C ARG A 341 -13.84 -0.23 11.82
N SER A 342 -15.02 0.16 11.37
CA SER A 342 -16.01 0.82 12.25
C SER A 342 -16.43 -0.09 13.41
N VAL A 343 -16.57 -1.40 13.18
CA VAL A 343 -16.83 -2.38 14.25
C VAL A 343 -15.61 -2.50 15.18
N VAL A 344 -14.38 -2.52 14.65
CA VAL A 344 -13.15 -2.55 15.45
C VAL A 344 -13.10 -1.36 16.39
N GLU A 345 -13.26 -0.14 15.89
CA GLU A 345 -13.23 1.10 16.68
C GLU A 345 -14.27 1.07 17.82
N ARG A 346 -15.51 0.65 17.51
CA ARG A 346 -16.63 0.57 18.47
C ARG A 346 -16.52 -0.55 19.50
N THR A 347 -15.68 -1.55 19.23
CA THR A 347 -15.53 -2.73 20.08
C THR A 347 -14.13 -2.87 20.66
N SER A 348 -13.31 -1.82 20.55
CA SER A 348 -11.92 -1.76 21.01
C SER A 348 -11.73 -2.17 22.47
N GLN A 349 -12.73 -1.93 23.32
CA GLN A 349 -12.77 -2.34 24.74
C GLN A 349 -12.99 -3.84 24.98
N LEU A 350 -13.36 -4.60 23.95
CA LEU A 350 -13.60 -6.06 24.04
C LEU A 350 -12.31 -6.83 23.74
N ARG A 351 -12.25 -8.13 24.07
CA ARG A 351 -11.07 -8.96 23.77
C ARG A 351 -10.81 -9.14 22.27
N GLY A 352 -11.86 -9.07 21.47
CA GLY A 352 -11.77 -9.32 20.03
C GLY A 352 -13.11 -9.56 19.37
N ILE A 353 -13.04 -9.94 18.09
CA ILE A 353 -14.18 -10.12 17.20
C ILE A 353 -14.15 -11.54 16.63
N LEU A 354 -15.25 -12.27 16.80
CA LEU A 354 -15.43 -13.62 16.26
C LEU A 354 -16.30 -13.57 15.01
N ALA A 355 -15.87 -14.24 13.94
CA ALA A 355 -16.71 -14.54 12.77
C ALA A 355 -16.73 -16.05 12.50
N ASN A 356 -17.81 -16.55 11.91
CA ASN A 356 -17.89 -17.94 11.44
C ASN A 356 -18.32 -17.94 9.98
N THR A 357 -17.53 -18.58 9.12
CA THR A 357 -17.79 -18.57 7.68
C THR A 357 -17.60 -19.96 7.11
N ARG A 358 -18.47 -20.39 6.20
CA ARG A 358 -18.31 -21.68 5.53
C ARG A 358 -17.07 -21.66 4.65
N ARG A 359 -16.34 -22.79 4.60
CA ARG A 359 -15.12 -22.91 3.79
C ARG A 359 -15.37 -22.84 2.29
N ASP A 360 -16.55 -23.25 1.84
CA ASP A 360 -16.94 -23.25 0.43
C ASP A 360 -17.48 -21.89 -0.05
N PHE A 361 -17.55 -20.88 0.81
CA PHE A 361 -18.02 -19.55 0.42
C PHE A 361 -16.87 -18.69 -0.10
N PRO A 362 -17.09 -17.85 -1.14
CA PRO A 362 -16.07 -16.93 -1.64
C PRO A 362 -15.51 -15.98 -0.58
N ALA A 363 -16.33 -15.64 0.43
CA ALA A 363 -15.93 -14.79 1.56
C ALA A 363 -14.84 -15.42 2.45
N HIS A 364 -14.58 -16.73 2.35
CA HIS A 364 -13.56 -17.43 3.16
C HIS A 364 -12.16 -16.81 2.99
N THR A 365 -11.81 -16.33 1.80
CA THR A 365 -10.50 -15.74 1.50
C THR A 365 -10.37 -14.27 1.92
N MET A 366 -11.47 -13.63 2.36
CA MET A 366 -11.48 -12.22 2.75
C MET A 366 -10.92 -12.00 4.17
N TRP A 367 -11.21 -12.91 5.10
CA TRP A 367 -10.95 -12.72 6.53
C TRP A 367 -9.48 -12.47 6.90
N PRO A 368 -8.49 -13.18 6.31
CA PRO A 368 -7.08 -12.87 6.54
C PRO A 368 -6.71 -11.42 6.18
N ARG A 369 -7.32 -10.87 5.13
CA ARG A 369 -7.09 -9.48 4.68
C ARG A 369 -7.70 -8.43 5.62
N LEU A 370 -8.60 -8.84 6.51
CA LEU A 370 -9.15 -8.02 7.57
C LEU A 370 -8.42 -8.25 8.91
N GLY A 371 -7.32 -9.00 8.92
CA GLY A 371 -6.53 -9.29 10.12
C GLY A 371 -7.07 -10.42 10.98
N PHE A 372 -7.99 -11.25 10.49
CA PHE A 372 -8.47 -12.41 11.25
C PHE A 372 -7.51 -13.60 11.15
N ALA A 373 -7.41 -14.34 12.25
CA ALA A 373 -6.77 -15.65 12.34
C ALA A 373 -7.81 -16.78 12.37
N ALA A 374 -7.60 -17.84 11.60
CA ALA A 374 -8.48 -19.02 11.59
C ALA A 374 -8.24 -19.97 12.77
N ILE A 375 -8.76 -19.63 13.95
CA ILE A 375 -8.52 -20.32 15.24
C ILE A 375 -9.23 -21.68 15.39
N GLY A 376 -9.96 -22.17 14.39
CA GLY A 376 -10.59 -23.49 14.49
C GLY A 376 -11.67 -23.74 13.47
N GLU A 377 -12.26 -24.93 13.56
CA GLU A 377 -13.36 -25.36 12.71
C GLU A 377 -14.50 -25.94 13.55
N LYS A 378 -15.71 -25.90 13.01
CA LYS A 378 -16.88 -26.57 13.61
C LYS A 378 -17.85 -27.01 12.53
N PRO A 379 -18.62 -28.09 12.75
CA PRO A 379 -19.71 -28.45 11.85
C PRO A 379 -20.79 -27.36 11.85
N GLY A 380 -21.30 -27.06 10.67
CA GLY A 380 -22.49 -26.24 10.47
C GLY A 380 -23.74 -26.94 10.99
N ARG A 381 -24.78 -26.17 11.30
CA ARG A 381 -26.05 -26.67 11.85
C ARG A 381 -27.11 -26.98 10.77
N GLY A 382 -26.72 -26.97 9.50
CA GLY A 382 -27.63 -27.23 8.38
C GLY A 382 -27.90 -28.72 8.17
N ALA A 383 -28.94 -29.04 7.40
CA ALA A 383 -29.34 -30.42 7.08
C ALA A 383 -28.22 -31.25 6.43
N ARG A 384 -27.30 -30.59 5.70
CA ARG A 384 -26.00 -31.13 5.33
C ARG A 384 -24.92 -30.28 6.01
N PRO A 385 -24.27 -30.76 7.08
CA PRO A 385 -23.34 -29.95 7.85
C PRO A 385 -22.10 -29.61 7.00
N SER A 386 -22.01 -28.36 6.55
CA SER A 386 -20.78 -27.82 5.95
C SER A 386 -19.80 -27.39 7.04
N VAL A 387 -18.50 -27.42 6.74
CA VAL A 387 -17.48 -27.01 7.70
C VAL A 387 -17.41 -25.48 7.78
N LEU A 388 -17.56 -24.94 8.98
CA LEU A 388 -17.38 -23.52 9.29
C LEU A 388 -15.97 -23.31 9.85
N THR A 389 -15.23 -22.37 9.26
CA THR A 389 -14.01 -21.82 9.88
C THR A 389 -14.41 -20.78 10.92
N ARG A 390 -13.81 -20.87 12.10
CA ARG A 390 -13.90 -19.89 13.19
C ARG A 390 -12.76 -18.89 13.02
N TRP A 391 -13.11 -17.65 12.75
CA TRP A 391 -12.19 -16.55 12.54
C TRP A 391 -12.16 -15.67 13.78
N TRP A 392 -10.97 -15.31 14.25
CA TRP A 392 -10.78 -14.43 15.40
C TRP A 392 -9.88 -13.26 15.03
N TYR A 393 -10.39 -12.06 15.25
CA TYR A 393 -9.62 -10.83 15.28
C TYR A 393 -9.38 -10.45 16.74
N GLU A 394 -8.13 -10.21 17.10
CA GLU A 394 -7.72 -9.87 18.46
C GLU A 394 -7.52 -8.37 18.58
N HIS A 395 -8.18 -7.74 19.55
CA HIS A 395 -7.94 -6.33 19.84
C HIS A 395 -6.57 -6.19 20.54
N PRO A 396 -5.77 -5.17 20.18
CA PRO A 396 -4.49 -4.93 20.83
C PRO A 396 -4.74 -4.38 22.23
N HIS A 397 -4.77 -5.27 23.22
CA HIS A 397 -4.84 -4.92 24.63
C HIS A 397 -3.50 -5.21 25.29
N PRO A 398 -3.01 -4.32 26.17
CA PRO A 398 -1.93 -4.67 27.08
C PRO A 398 -2.36 -5.89 27.89
N THR A 399 -1.67 -7.01 27.75
CA THR A 399 -1.86 -8.15 28.64
C THR A 399 -1.18 -7.87 29.99
N LEU A 400 -1.42 -8.70 31.01
CA LEU A 400 -0.70 -8.63 32.28
C LEU A 400 0.84 -8.69 32.09
N PHE A 401 1.29 -9.23 30.97
CA PHE A 401 2.70 -9.36 30.60
C PHE A 401 3.17 -8.26 29.64
N SER A 402 2.26 -7.52 28.98
CA SER A 402 2.59 -6.47 28.00
C SER A 402 2.91 -5.12 28.64
N ASN A 403 3.30 -5.10 29.92
CA ASN A 403 3.63 -3.85 30.60
C ASN A 403 5.04 -3.43 30.15
N PRO A 404 5.22 -2.29 29.45
CA PRO A 404 6.53 -1.86 28.96
C PRO A 404 7.58 -1.75 30.08
N THR A 405 7.11 -1.48 31.31
CA THR A 405 7.94 -1.41 32.53
C THR A 405 8.43 -2.78 33.04
N LEU A 406 7.80 -3.90 32.65
CA LEU A 406 8.30 -5.26 32.91
C LEU A 406 9.32 -5.70 31.84
N HIS A 407 9.16 -5.27 30.59
CA HIS A 407 10.11 -5.53 29.49
C HIS A 407 11.42 -4.73 29.61
N THR A 408 11.48 -3.73 30.49
CA THR A 408 12.73 -2.97 30.74
C THR A 408 13.64 -3.61 31.79
N SER A 409 13.22 -4.73 32.41
CA SER A 409 14.12 -5.49 33.28
C SER A 409 14.97 -6.44 32.42
N ALA A 410 16.27 -6.50 32.66
CA ALA A 410 17.20 -7.42 32.00
C ALA A 410 16.85 -8.92 32.18
N GLN A 411 15.73 -9.24 32.85
CA GLN A 411 15.28 -10.58 33.23
C GLN A 411 14.06 -11.08 32.46
N SER A 412 13.37 -10.25 31.66
CA SER A 412 12.24 -10.71 30.84
C SER A 412 12.74 -11.39 29.57
N PRO A 413 12.07 -12.47 29.10
CA PRO A 413 12.46 -13.14 27.86
C PRO A 413 12.23 -12.22 26.65
N ILE A 414 13.12 -12.30 25.67
CA ILE A 414 13.02 -11.56 24.41
C ILE A 414 11.94 -12.22 23.55
N GLU A 415 10.94 -11.47 23.12
CA GLU A 415 9.91 -11.99 22.21
C GLU A 415 10.47 -12.17 20.79
N VAL A 416 10.27 -13.34 20.22
CA VAL A 416 10.81 -13.71 18.90
C VAL A 416 9.70 -14.31 18.05
N ALA A 417 9.31 -13.62 16.99
CA ALA A 417 8.31 -14.12 16.06
C ALA A 417 8.93 -15.18 15.12
N ILE A 418 8.23 -16.31 14.94
CA ILE A 418 8.72 -17.41 14.09
C ILE A 418 7.88 -17.58 12.82
N ASP A 419 8.57 -17.83 11.70
CA ASP A 419 7.94 -18.26 10.45
C ASP A 419 7.30 -19.66 10.57
N LEU A 420 6.32 -19.96 9.72
CA LEU A 420 5.64 -21.25 9.63
C LEU A 420 6.62 -22.43 9.46
N ASN A 421 7.67 -22.24 8.66
CA ASN A 421 8.65 -23.30 8.46
C ASN A 421 9.45 -23.61 9.71
N ILE A 422 9.73 -22.60 10.54
CA ILE A 422 10.40 -22.78 11.83
C ILE A 422 9.45 -23.49 12.78
N PHE A 423 8.20 -23.01 12.89
CA PHE A 423 7.15 -23.66 13.68
C PHE A 423 7.05 -25.16 13.39
N TYR A 424 6.94 -25.56 12.12
CA TYR A 424 6.86 -26.98 11.77
C TYR A 424 8.11 -27.78 12.14
N ASP A 425 9.31 -27.19 12.11
CA ASP A 425 10.52 -27.92 12.56
C ASP A 425 10.54 -28.16 14.06
N LEU A 426 9.96 -27.24 14.84
CA LEU A 426 9.93 -27.29 16.29
C LEU A 426 8.89 -28.29 16.80
N VAL A 427 7.71 -28.32 16.19
CA VAL A 427 6.56 -29.11 16.70
C VAL A 427 6.38 -30.46 16.01
N THR A 428 7.10 -30.71 14.91
CA THR A 428 7.03 -32.00 14.21
C THR A 428 8.39 -32.67 14.15
N SER A 429 8.42 -34.01 14.18
CA SER A 429 9.63 -34.82 14.05
C SER A 429 10.23 -34.80 12.62
N SER A 430 10.01 -33.72 11.86
CA SER A 430 10.37 -33.66 10.46
C SER A 430 11.89 -33.76 10.27
N SER A 431 12.31 -34.59 9.31
CA SER A 431 13.69 -34.74 8.86
C SER A 431 14.04 -33.75 7.75
N ARG A 432 13.35 -32.60 7.69
CA ARG A 432 13.59 -31.59 6.66
C ARG A 432 15.03 -31.10 6.73
N LYS A 433 15.63 -30.87 5.56
CA LYS A 433 16.98 -30.32 5.47
C LYS A 433 17.05 -29.00 6.23
N GLY A 434 17.98 -28.90 7.17
CA GLY A 434 18.17 -27.73 8.03
C GLY A 434 17.19 -27.62 9.20
N ALA A 435 16.34 -28.61 9.47
CA ALA A 435 15.46 -28.59 10.65
C ALA A 435 16.26 -28.54 11.96
N GLU A 436 17.49 -29.09 11.96
CA GLU A 436 18.41 -28.99 13.10
C GLU A 436 18.76 -27.55 13.46
N GLU A 437 18.84 -26.66 12.47
CA GLU A 437 19.08 -25.24 12.71
C GLU A 437 17.91 -24.63 13.51
N SER A 438 16.67 -24.91 13.10
CA SER A 438 15.47 -24.45 13.82
C SER A 438 15.38 -25.07 15.23
N ARG A 439 15.71 -26.37 15.37
CA ARG A 439 15.66 -27.08 16.65
C ARG A 439 16.65 -26.54 17.69
N SER A 440 17.70 -25.84 17.27
CA SER A 440 18.62 -25.17 18.19
C SER A 440 17.93 -24.13 19.09
N LEU A 441 16.76 -23.61 18.69
CA LEU A 441 15.94 -22.70 19.50
C LEU A 441 15.26 -23.38 20.70
N GLN A 442 15.27 -24.72 20.78
CA GLN A 442 14.70 -25.51 21.89
C GLN A 442 15.74 -25.90 22.93
N ASN A 443 16.99 -25.44 22.80
CA ASN A 443 18.02 -25.74 23.78
C ASN A 443 17.64 -25.21 25.16
N ASP A 444 17.86 -26.00 26.21
CA ASP A 444 17.41 -25.69 27.59
C ASP A 444 17.84 -24.31 28.09
N TRP A 445 19.01 -23.83 27.67
CA TRP A 445 19.56 -22.53 28.09
C TRP A 445 18.86 -21.32 27.45
N LEU A 446 18.12 -21.50 26.34
CA LEU A 446 17.38 -20.42 25.67
C LEU A 446 15.96 -20.27 26.18
N ILE A 447 15.41 -21.30 26.82
CA ILE A 447 13.99 -21.36 27.21
C ILE A 447 13.64 -20.19 28.15
N ASP A 448 14.57 -19.76 28.99
CA ASP A 448 14.40 -18.64 29.91
C ASP A 448 14.77 -17.28 29.28
N GLU A 449 15.48 -17.29 28.15
CA GLU A 449 16.02 -16.10 27.50
C GLU A 449 15.11 -15.55 26.41
N ILE A 450 14.36 -16.42 25.71
CA ILE A 450 13.47 -16.05 24.61
C ILE A 450 12.07 -16.63 24.77
N GLN A 451 11.10 -15.88 24.27
CA GLN A 451 9.72 -16.31 24.14
C GLN A 451 9.38 -16.42 22.66
N LEU A 452 9.25 -17.66 22.16
CA LEU A 452 8.85 -17.90 20.79
C LEU A 452 7.36 -17.57 20.59
N CYS A 453 7.09 -16.72 19.61
CA CYS A 453 5.78 -16.16 19.32
C CYS A 453 5.33 -16.52 17.90
N VAL A 454 4.03 -16.74 17.71
CA VAL A 454 3.42 -17.03 16.41
C VAL A 454 2.51 -15.89 15.95
N THR A 455 2.40 -15.68 14.64
CA THR A 455 1.50 -14.66 14.09
C THR A 455 0.08 -15.20 13.86
N GLY A 456 -0.89 -14.29 13.67
CA GLY A 456 -2.22 -14.67 13.20
C GLY A 456 -2.22 -15.35 11.82
N GLU A 457 -1.24 -15.03 10.96
CA GLU A 457 -1.13 -15.62 9.62
C GLU A 457 -0.81 -17.12 9.67
N LEU A 458 -0.07 -17.58 10.69
CA LEU A 458 0.24 -19.01 10.87
C LEU A 458 -1.04 -19.87 10.88
N PHE A 459 -2.09 -19.41 11.57
CA PHE A 459 -3.38 -20.09 11.61
C PHE A 459 -4.11 -20.08 10.26
N ASN A 460 -3.93 -19.00 9.48
CA ASN A 460 -4.48 -18.88 8.14
C ASN A 460 -3.79 -19.84 7.17
N GLU A 461 -2.48 -20.05 7.32
CA GLU A 461 -1.73 -21.02 6.55
C GLU A 461 -2.13 -22.46 6.87
N ILE A 462 -2.26 -22.80 8.16
CA ILE A 462 -2.76 -24.12 8.59
C ILE A 462 -4.14 -24.38 7.96
N THR A 463 -4.97 -23.36 7.82
CA THR A 463 -6.31 -23.49 7.22
C THR A 463 -6.28 -23.88 5.73
N ARG A 464 -5.15 -23.71 5.03
CA ARG A 464 -4.98 -24.15 3.64
C ARG A 464 -4.65 -25.63 3.50
N LEU A 465 -4.28 -26.32 4.59
CA LEU A 465 -3.99 -27.76 4.56
C LEU A 465 -5.25 -28.58 4.22
N ALA A 466 -5.07 -29.68 3.48
CA ALA A 466 -6.17 -30.51 2.99
C ALA A 466 -6.89 -31.31 4.10
N SER A 467 -6.14 -32.01 4.96
CA SER A 467 -6.73 -32.88 6.00
C SER A 467 -7.25 -32.09 7.21
N PRO A 468 -8.53 -32.26 7.60
CA PRO A 468 -9.07 -31.69 8.84
C PRO A 468 -8.33 -32.08 10.11
N GLU A 469 -7.88 -33.33 10.19
CA GLU A 469 -7.18 -33.90 11.34
C GLU A 469 -5.80 -33.26 11.49
N VAL A 470 -5.06 -33.14 10.38
CA VAL A 470 -3.78 -32.42 10.36
C VAL A 470 -3.99 -30.96 10.72
N ARG A 471 -5.02 -30.30 10.18
CA ARG A 471 -5.34 -28.91 10.54
C ARG A 471 -5.61 -28.74 12.03
N GLN A 472 -6.34 -29.66 12.63
CA GLN A 472 -6.66 -29.61 14.05
C GLN A 472 -5.40 -29.81 14.89
N GLY A 473 -4.62 -30.87 14.63
CA GLY A 473 -3.39 -31.12 15.37
C GLY A 473 -2.37 -29.98 15.27
N GLN A 474 -2.20 -29.38 14.09
CA GLN A 474 -1.30 -28.23 13.93
C GLN A 474 -1.80 -26.98 14.66
N ARG A 475 -3.12 -26.76 14.73
CA ARG A 475 -3.69 -25.65 15.51
C ARG A 475 -3.53 -25.88 17.01
N ASP A 476 -3.72 -27.10 17.49
CA ASP A 476 -3.58 -27.44 18.90
C ASP A 476 -2.13 -27.15 19.36
N LEU A 477 -1.14 -27.55 18.57
CA LEU A 477 0.27 -27.20 18.80
C LEU A 477 0.51 -25.68 18.71
N ALA A 478 -0.07 -24.99 17.71
CA ALA A 478 0.07 -23.54 17.59
C ALA A 478 -0.55 -22.76 18.76
N HIS A 479 -1.55 -23.32 19.45
CA HIS A 479 -2.16 -22.72 20.64
C HIS A 479 -1.28 -22.80 21.89
N GLU A 480 -0.21 -23.60 21.88
CA GLU A 480 0.80 -23.63 22.95
C GLU A 480 1.75 -22.42 22.89
N PHE A 481 1.81 -21.73 21.74
CA PHE A 481 2.65 -20.55 21.54
C PHE A 481 1.88 -19.26 21.86
N THR A 482 2.63 -18.24 22.28
CA THR A 482 2.08 -16.89 22.43
C THR A 482 1.78 -16.32 21.05
N ARG A 483 0.53 -15.87 20.83
CA ARG A 483 0.16 -15.21 19.58
C ARG A 483 0.38 -13.71 19.70
N ILE A 484 1.16 -13.16 18.77
CA ILE A 484 1.36 -11.72 18.66
C ILE A 484 0.25 -11.09 17.81
N SER A 485 -0.18 -9.91 18.23
CA SER A 485 -1.23 -9.12 17.56
C SER A 485 -0.91 -7.64 17.72
N GLY A 486 -1.27 -6.87 16.70
CA GLY A 486 -0.97 -5.44 16.63
C GLY A 486 -2.10 -4.63 16.01
N PRO A 487 -2.06 -3.29 16.10
CA PRO A 487 -3.07 -2.43 15.50
C PRO A 487 -3.18 -2.64 13.98
N VAL A 488 -4.41 -2.68 13.47
CA VAL A 488 -4.66 -2.96 12.05
C VAL A 488 -4.10 -1.88 11.14
N GLU A 489 -4.05 -0.63 11.60
CA GLU A 489 -3.48 0.51 10.88
C GLU A 489 -1.96 0.35 10.68
N VAL A 490 -1.26 -0.11 11.71
CA VAL A 490 0.19 -0.35 11.66
C VAL A 490 0.46 -1.53 10.74
N PHE A 491 -0.31 -2.61 10.87
CA PHE A 491 -0.24 -3.77 9.98
C PHE A 491 -0.41 -3.38 8.50
N ASP A 492 -1.44 -2.60 8.15
CA ASP A 492 -1.70 -2.16 6.78
C ASP A 492 -0.55 -1.33 6.21
N SER A 493 0.02 -0.43 7.03
CA SER A 493 1.16 0.40 6.67
C SER A 493 2.41 -0.46 6.44
N CYS A 494 2.75 -1.34 7.37
CA CYS A 494 3.89 -2.24 7.26
C CYS A 494 3.76 -3.20 6.06
N TYR A 495 2.57 -3.77 5.83
CA TYR A 495 2.32 -4.62 4.66
C TYR A 495 2.57 -3.87 3.34
N THR A 496 2.18 -2.60 3.26
CA THR A 496 2.39 -1.75 2.08
C THR A 496 3.88 -1.47 1.85
N LYS A 497 4.63 -1.14 2.92
CA LYS A 497 6.09 -0.96 2.88
C LYS A 497 6.80 -2.24 2.43
N LEU A 498 6.52 -3.37 3.08
CA LEU A 498 7.10 -4.67 2.77
C LEU A 498 6.79 -5.11 1.33
N SER A 499 5.58 -4.86 0.84
CA SER A 499 5.21 -5.12 -0.55
C SER A 499 6.00 -4.28 -1.56
N SER A 500 6.45 -3.09 -1.16
CA SER A 500 7.27 -2.21 -1.99
C SER A 500 8.72 -2.67 -2.06
N ILE A 501 9.24 -3.26 -0.97
CA ILE A 501 10.60 -3.79 -0.85
C ILE A 501 10.73 -5.15 -1.56
N MET A 502 9.87 -6.10 -1.20
CA MET A 502 9.96 -7.49 -1.66
C MET A 502 9.18 -7.75 -2.96
N GLY A 503 8.42 -6.76 -3.42
CA GLY A 503 7.51 -6.83 -4.55
C GLY A 503 6.12 -7.35 -4.18
N LEU A 504 5.15 -7.10 -5.06
CA LEU A 504 3.79 -7.62 -4.91
C LEU A 504 3.80 -9.15 -4.91
N ALA A 505 3.14 -9.74 -3.91
CA ALA A 505 2.99 -11.18 -3.80
C ALA A 505 2.30 -11.77 -5.03
N LYS A 506 2.92 -12.78 -5.62
CA LYS A 506 2.43 -13.47 -6.82
C LYS A 506 1.60 -14.72 -6.49
N ASN A 507 1.70 -15.20 -5.27
CA ASN A 507 1.01 -16.39 -4.78
C ASN A 507 0.74 -16.29 -3.27
N ASP A 508 -0.04 -17.24 -2.74
CA ASP A 508 -0.46 -17.25 -1.34
C ASP A 508 0.71 -17.35 -0.36
N ARG A 509 1.80 -18.05 -0.72
CA ARG A 509 3.00 -18.17 0.11
C ARG A 509 3.69 -16.83 0.26
N GLU A 510 4.02 -16.16 -0.85
CA GLU A 510 4.63 -14.82 -0.81
C GLU A 510 3.73 -13.81 -0.08
N SER A 511 2.41 -13.98 -0.20
CA SER A 511 1.46 -13.13 0.52
C SER A 511 1.44 -13.41 2.03
N SER A 512 1.73 -14.64 2.44
CA SER A 512 1.84 -15.03 3.85
C SER A 512 3.16 -14.56 4.45
N ASP A 513 4.27 -14.66 3.72
CA ASP A 513 5.58 -14.13 4.12
C ASP A 513 5.47 -12.63 4.48
N LEU A 514 4.82 -11.84 3.61
CA LEU A 514 4.57 -10.42 3.86
C LEU A 514 3.66 -10.17 5.07
N ARG A 515 2.64 -11.01 5.27
CA ARG A 515 1.72 -10.88 6.41
C ARG A 515 2.39 -11.26 7.73
N HIS A 516 3.26 -12.27 7.76
CA HIS A 516 4.04 -12.62 8.95
C HIS A 516 4.91 -11.45 9.41
N LEU A 517 5.67 -10.88 8.49
CA LEU A 517 6.51 -9.70 8.77
C LEU A 517 5.66 -8.49 9.20
N ALA A 518 4.54 -8.23 8.52
CA ALA A 518 3.64 -7.13 8.88
C ALA A 518 3.00 -7.31 10.25
N HIS A 519 2.61 -8.55 10.62
CA HIS A 519 2.11 -8.86 11.96
C HIS A 519 3.18 -8.69 13.03
N THR A 520 4.41 -9.09 12.73
CA THR A 520 5.56 -8.94 13.64
C THR A 520 5.84 -7.47 13.92
N ALA A 521 5.92 -6.66 12.87
CA ALA A 521 6.11 -5.21 13.00
C ALA A 521 4.95 -4.52 13.72
N ALA A 522 3.70 -4.91 13.42
CA ALA A 522 2.53 -4.32 14.07
C ALA A 522 2.42 -4.63 15.56
N ALA A 523 2.99 -5.76 15.99
CA ALA A 523 3.04 -6.16 17.39
C ALA A 523 4.27 -5.61 18.13
N GLU A 524 5.09 -4.77 17.47
CA GLU A 524 6.33 -4.21 18.04
C GLU A 524 7.34 -5.28 18.47
N VAL A 525 7.32 -6.45 17.83
CA VAL A 525 8.29 -7.52 18.05
C VAL A 525 9.50 -7.29 17.15
N GLU A 526 10.68 -7.18 17.75
CA GLU A 526 11.92 -6.82 17.06
C GLU A 526 12.45 -7.97 16.18
N PHE A 527 12.41 -9.21 16.68
CA PHE A 527 13.05 -10.35 16.00
C PHE A 527 12.06 -11.20 15.21
N PHE A 528 12.38 -11.47 13.94
CA PHE A 528 11.67 -12.44 13.11
C PHE A 528 12.60 -13.53 12.60
N VAL A 529 12.35 -14.78 13.01
CA VAL A 529 13.19 -15.92 12.66
C VAL A 529 12.64 -16.66 11.46
N THR A 530 13.46 -16.79 10.42
CA THR A 530 13.12 -17.53 9.20
C THR A 530 14.36 -18.16 8.57
N ARG A 531 14.13 -19.20 7.76
CA ARG A 531 15.14 -19.79 6.87
C ARG A 531 14.89 -19.43 5.40
N ASP A 532 13.91 -18.58 5.10
CA ASP A 532 13.59 -18.18 3.74
C ASP A 532 14.63 -17.16 3.22
N GLU A 533 15.45 -17.61 2.27
CA GLU A 533 16.50 -16.79 1.64
C GLU A 533 15.97 -15.52 0.97
N LYS A 534 14.71 -15.52 0.51
CA LYS A 534 14.12 -14.34 -0.11
C LYS A 534 13.89 -13.26 0.95
N ILE A 535 13.41 -13.62 2.13
CA ILE A 535 13.25 -12.69 3.26
C ILE A 535 14.62 -12.20 3.73
N LEU A 536 15.55 -13.13 3.97
CA LEU A 536 16.89 -12.83 4.47
C LEU A 536 17.70 -11.92 3.53
N LYS A 537 17.46 -12.01 2.22
CA LYS A 537 18.08 -11.12 1.22
C LYS A 537 17.71 -9.64 1.44
N PHE A 538 16.50 -9.34 1.92
CA PHE A 538 16.00 -7.99 2.14
C PHE A 538 16.04 -7.59 3.63
N ARG A 539 16.76 -8.33 4.49
CA ARG A 539 16.69 -8.12 5.95
C ARG A 539 17.01 -6.69 6.39
N LYS A 540 17.98 -6.03 5.74
CA LYS A 540 18.36 -4.64 6.08
C LYS A 540 17.29 -3.64 5.69
N GLU A 541 16.68 -3.84 4.52
CA GLU A 541 15.59 -2.99 4.05
C GLU A 541 14.33 -3.19 4.91
N ILE A 542 14.04 -4.44 5.31
CA ILE A 542 12.94 -4.76 6.23
C ILE A 542 13.17 -4.07 7.59
N GLU A 543 14.36 -4.21 8.17
CA GLU A 543 14.74 -3.59 9.44
C GLU A 543 14.59 -2.06 9.39
N ASN A 544 15.14 -1.40 8.36
CA ASN A 544 15.07 0.05 8.22
C ASN A 544 13.64 0.59 8.11
N GLU A 545 12.74 -0.14 7.46
CA GLU A 545 11.38 0.33 7.15
C GLU A 545 10.34 -0.05 8.21
N THR A 546 10.58 -1.14 8.94
CA THR A 546 9.61 -1.74 9.87
C THR A 546 10.13 -1.91 11.29
N GLY A 547 11.45 -1.81 11.53
CA GLY A 547 12.09 -2.13 12.80
C GLY A 547 12.30 -3.62 13.05
N VAL A 548 11.82 -4.50 12.16
CA VAL A 548 11.94 -5.95 12.33
C VAL A 548 13.26 -6.47 11.79
N ILE A 549 14.03 -7.15 12.64
CA ILE A 549 15.28 -7.81 12.29
C ILE A 549 14.99 -9.25 11.87
N ALA A 550 14.98 -9.50 10.56
CA ALA A 550 14.80 -10.83 10.00
C ALA A 550 16.12 -11.61 9.97
N MET A 551 16.18 -12.75 10.65
CA MET A 551 17.41 -13.52 10.80
C MET A 551 17.19 -15.04 10.84
N ARG A 552 18.29 -15.79 10.73
CA ARG A 552 18.28 -17.25 10.85
C ARG A 552 18.26 -17.67 12.33
N PRO A 553 17.80 -18.90 12.64
CA PRO A 553 17.86 -19.41 14.02
C PRO A 553 19.26 -19.37 14.62
N ALA A 554 20.30 -19.71 13.84
CA ALA A 554 21.68 -19.69 14.31
C ALA A 554 22.21 -18.27 14.56
N ASP A 555 21.78 -17.28 13.77
CA ASP A 555 22.17 -15.88 13.94
C ASP A 555 21.53 -15.30 15.22
N LEU A 556 20.29 -15.70 15.53
CA LEU A 556 19.60 -15.28 16.75
C LEU A 556 20.35 -15.68 18.02
N LEU A 557 20.94 -16.88 18.05
CA LEU A 557 21.72 -17.35 19.21
C LEU A 557 22.87 -16.41 19.55
N ILE A 558 23.53 -15.88 18.52
CA ILE A 558 24.64 -14.94 18.68
C ILE A 558 24.11 -13.57 19.13
N GLU A 559 23.01 -13.12 18.53
CA GLU A 559 22.43 -11.81 18.82
C GLU A 559 21.90 -11.71 20.26
N ILE A 560 21.25 -12.76 20.78
CA ILE A 560 20.74 -12.79 22.16
C ILE A 560 21.89 -12.61 23.16
N ASP A 561 23.01 -13.32 22.94
CA ASP A 561 24.19 -13.19 23.80
C ASP A 561 24.72 -11.74 23.78
N GLU A 562 24.76 -11.09 22.63
CA GLU A 562 25.19 -9.68 22.51
C GLU A 562 24.21 -8.72 23.21
N VAL A 563 22.91 -8.87 22.99
CA VAL A 563 21.86 -8.04 23.61
C VAL A 563 21.90 -8.15 25.14
N ARG A 564 22.05 -9.36 25.69
CA ARG A 564 22.13 -9.57 27.15
C ARG A 564 23.41 -9.03 27.75
N ASN A 565 24.54 -9.17 27.06
CA ASN A 565 25.82 -8.60 27.51
C ASN A 565 25.82 -7.06 27.51
N LEU A 566 25.02 -6.42 26.66
CA LEU A 566 24.88 -4.95 26.63
C LEU A 566 23.90 -4.43 27.68
N ALA A 567 22.97 -5.27 28.16
CA ALA A 567 21.97 -4.94 29.17
C ALA A 567 22.43 -5.22 30.61
N SER A 568 23.56 -5.89 30.79
CA SER A 568 24.23 -6.17 32.08
C SER A 568 25.36 -5.18 32.37
#